data_AF-A0A6L8KBS7-F1
#
_entry.id   AF-A0A6L8KBS7-F1
#
_cell.length_a   1.000
_cell.length_b   1.000
_cell.length_c   1.000
_cell.angle_alpha   90.00
_cell.angle_beta   90.00
_cell.angle_gamma   90.00
#
_symmetry.space_group_name_H-M   'P 1'
#
loop_
_entity.id
_entity.type
_entity.pdbx_description
1 polymer ?
#
loop_
_entity_poly.entity_id
_entity_poly.type
_entity_poly.pdbx_seq_one_letter_code
_entity_poly.pdbx_strand_id
1 'polypeptide(L)'
;MRSLVLPLIASCCVVCAASTAASDPLISPSTKTAAGGAAGSGASSSSSSSSSGPTRKLSQREQEAQAEADLSAKIQERLAIMRANQAARVAAAAKAKKEAAAKVAVEAAKPKVYSNVWSYEGESGPANWASINPAWAKCGAGNRQSPIDIRDGMKVELEQIGFDYHPSSFNVTDNGKTVQVMVGGGNFLNIGNRMYELIQFHFHRPSEERINGKGYEMVVHMVHKDAEGHIAMLAVLLERGRPQPVIQNVWNNLPLEKFDTAAPSTVLDPLELLPARRDYFTFMGSMTTPPCQEGVLWIVMKEPVQASPQQMALFSRLYPLNARPVQPSSGRIIKESN
;
A
#
# COMPACT_ATOMS: atom_id res chain seq x y z
N MET A 1 -46.57 -29.18 -42.30
CA MET A 1 -45.77 -30.22 -41.60
C MET A 1 -45.08 -29.55 -40.42
N ARG A 2 -45.24 -30.15 -39.24
CA ARG A 2 -44.78 -29.66 -37.94
C ARG A 2 -43.26 -29.70 -37.83
N SER A 3 -42.66 -28.80 -37.07
CA SER A 3 -41.71 -29.16 -36.01
C SER A 3 -41.44 -27.97 -35.08
N LEU A 4 -42.03 -28.07 -33.88
CA LEU A 4 -41.63 -27.38 -32.66
C LEU A 4 -40.35 -28.04 -32.13
N VAL A 5 -39.39 -27.25 -31.65
CA VAL A 5 -38.35 -27.72 -30.72
C VAL A 5 -38.33 -26.76 -29.52
N LEU A 6 -38.74 -27.28 -28.37
CA LEU A 6 -38.58 -26.71 -27.03
C LEU A 6 -37.10 -26.79 -26.59
N PRO A 7 -36.63 -25.88 -25.71
CA PRO A 7 -35.55 -26.21 -24.79
C PRO A 7 -36.06 -26.52 -23.39
N LEU A 8 -35.48 -27.58 -22.83
CA LEU A 8 -35.63 -28.11 -21.48
C LEU A 8 -35.28 -27.08 -20.40
N ILE A 9 -36.14 -27.03 -19.38
CA ILE A 9 -35.87 -26.44 -18.06
C ILE A 9 -35.07 -27.46 -17.25
N ALA A 10 -33.86 -27.10 -16.83
CA ALA A 10 -33.09 -27.84 -15.83
C ALA A 10 -33.12 -27.08 -14.50
N SER A 11 -33.97 -27.57 -13.60
CA SER A 11 -34.08 -27.15 -12.21
C SER A 11 -32.96 -27.81 -11.40
N CYS A 12 -32.11 -27.00 -10.75
CA CYS A 12 -31.15 -27.49 -9.76
C CYS A 12 -31.64 -27.11 -8.35
N CYS A 13 -32.13 -28.12 -7.63
CA CYS A 13 -32.38 -28.09 -6.20
C CYS A 13 -31.09 -27.79 -5.43
N VAL A 14 -31.08 -26.73 -4.62
CA VAL A 14 -30.11 -26.57 -3.52
C VAL A 14 -30.82 -26.92 -2.22
N VAL A 15 -30.34 -27.98 -1.60
CA VAL A 15 -30.80 -28.50 -0.31
C VAL A 15 -30.34 -27.57 0.82
N CYS A 16 -31.29 -27.13 1.64
CA CYS A 16 -31.06 -26.53 2.95
C CYS A 16 -30.46 -27.56 3.92
N ALA A 17 -29.45 -27.16 4.69
CA ALA A 17 -29.19 -27.73 6.00
C ALA A 17 -28.56 -26.67 6.91
N ALA A 18 -29.36 -26.20 7.87
CA ALA A 18 -28.92 -25.49 9.05
C ALA A 18 -28.69 -26.50 10.19
N SER A 19 -27.70 -26.27 11.05
CA SER A 19 -27.59 -26.80 12.43
C SER A 19 -26.48 -26.02 13.14
N THR A 20 -26.79 -25.08 14.04
CA THR A 20 -27.09 -25.20 15.49
C THR A 20 -25.91 -25.61 16.37
N ALA A 21 -25.86 -24.93 17.51
CA ALA A 21 -24.76 -24.78 18.45
C ALA A 21 -24.63 -25.91 19.51
N ALA A 22 -23.46 -25.86 20.16
CA ALA A 22 -23.15 -26.18 21.57
C ALA A 22 -23.22 -27.64 22.07
N SER A 23 -22.15 -28.07 22.76
CA SER A 23 -22.14 -28.57 24.17
C SER A 23 -20.74 -29.09 24.57
N ASP A 24 -20.27 -28.68 25.76
CA ASP A 24 -19.11 -29.21 26.50
C ASP A 24 -19.26 -30.72 26.85
N PRO A 25 -18.19 -31.42 27.28
CA PRO A 25 -17.96 -31.54 28.73
C PRO A 25 -16.48 -31.53 29.20
N LEU A 26 -16.36 -31.12 30.46
CA LEU A 26 -15.27 -31.31 31.44
C LEU A 26 -14.60 -32.69 31.40
N ILE A 27 -13.32 -32.75 31.81
CA ILE A 27 -12.73 -33.68 32.81
C ILE A 27 -11.19 -33.49 32.88
N SER A 28 -10.66 -33.17 34.07
CA SER A 28 -9.24 -33.33 34.45
C SER A 28 -8.93 -34.81 34.71
N PRO A 29 -7.66 -35.28 34.68
CA PRO A 29 -6.92 -35.32 35.95
C PRO A 29 -5.36 -35.26 35.88
N SER A 30 -4.83 -34.81 37.02
CA SER A 30 -3.71 -35.37 37.80
C SER A 30 -2.29 -35.53 37.24
N THR A 31 -1.43 -34.81 37.96
CA THR A 31 -0.01 -35.00 38.28
C THR A 31 0.50 -36.44 38.37
N LYS A 32 1.70 -36.69 37.83
CA LYS A 32 2.66 -37.67 38.35
C LYS A 32 4.08 -37.10 38.31
N THR A 33 4.64 -36.97 39.51
CA THR A 33 6.05 -36.84 39.84
C THR A 33 6.80 -38.13 39.49
N ALA A 34 8.04 -38.01 39.02
CA ALA A 34 9.03 -39.09 39.04
C ALA A 34 10.39 -38.49 39.41
N ALA A 35 10.95 -39.02 40.49
CA ALA A 35 12.28 -38.74 41.02
C ALA A 35 13.30 -39.73 40.46
N GLY A 36 14.57 -39.31 40.44
CA GLY A 36 15.76 -40.17 40.34
C GLY A 36 17.00 -39.26 40.42
N GLY A 37 18.04 -39.51 41.20
CA GLY A 37 18.36 -40.59 42.13
C GLY A 37 19.79 -40.37 42.65
N ALA A 38 20.01 -40.76 43.91
CA ALA A 38 21.24 -41.19 44.60
C ALA A 38 22.63 -40.62 44.20
N ALA A 39 23.39 -40.15 45.19
CA ALA A 39 24.37 -41.01 45.89
C ALA A 39 25.14 -40.22 46.95
N GLY A 40 25.24 -40.78 48.15
CA GLY A 40 26.04 -40.26 49.26
C GLY A 40 27.42 -40.90 49.37
N SER A 41 28.33 -40.20 50.03
CA SER A 41 29.54 -40.66 50.71
C SER A 41 30.09 -39.44 51.47
N GLY A 42 30.62 -39.47 52.67
CA GLY A 42 30.71 -40.43 53.77
C GLY A 42 31.25 -39.59 54.93
N ALA A 43 30.54 -39.54 56.06
CA ALA A 43 30.98 -38.77 57.23
C ALA A 43 31.53 -39.75 58.26
N SER A 44 32.86 -39.75 58.39
CA SER A 44 33.58 -40.40 59.47
C SER A 44 33.42 -39.60 60.76
N SER A 45 32.98 -40.31 61.79
CA SER A 45 32.93 -39.88 63.17
C SER A 45 34.34 -39.64 63.72
N SER A 46 34.55 -38.51 64.38
CA SER A 46 35.57 -38.41 65.42
C SER A 46 35.05 -37.61 66.60
N SER A 47 34.98 -38.33 67.71
CA SER A 47 34.76 -37.87 69.07
C SER A 47 35.76 -36.77 69.47
N SER A 48 35.28 -35.70 70.10
CA SER A 48 36.15 -34.93 71.00
C SER A 48 35.41 -34.62 72.30
N SER A 49 36.10 -35.01 73.36
CA SER A 49 35.78 -35.01 74.78
C SER A 49 35.55 -33.62 75.35
N SER A 50 34.52 -33.51 76.19
CA SER A 50 34.33 -32.43 77.15
C SER A 50 35.45 -32.43 78.20
N SER A 51 36.30 -31.41 78.19
CA SER A 51 37.16 -31.06 79.32
C SER A 51 36.78 -29.67 79.84
N SER A 52 36.24 -29.64 81.06
CA SER A 52 35.97 -28.45 81.84
C SER A 52 37.28 -27.97 82.48
N GLY A 53 37.92 -26.98 81.86
CA GLY A 53 39.00 -26.19 82.45
C GLY A 53 38.47 -24.87 83.05
N PRO A 54 39.14 -24.30 84.08
CA PRO A 54 38.67 -23.10 84.75
C PRO A 54 38.76 -21.89 83.81
N THR A 55 37.65 -21.16 83.65
CA THR A 55 37.59 -19.91 82.89
C THR A 55 38.40 -18.82 83.60
N ARG A 56 39.60 -18.53 83.08
CA ARG A 56 40.35 -17.32 83.42
C ARG A 56 39.51 -16.11 83.03
N LYS A 57 39.15 -15.25 84.00
CA LYS A 57 38.55 -13.93 83.71
C LYS A 57 39.53 -13.12 82.87
N LEU A 58 39.14 -12.80 81.64
CA LEU A 58 39.90 -11.93 80.74
C LEU A 58 40.06 -10.54 81.35
N SER A 59 41.24 -9.94 81.18
CA SER A 59 41.47 -8.55 81.55
C SER A 59 40.61 -7.61 80.69
N GLN A 60 40.29 -6.43 81.20
CA GLN A 60 39.43 -5.46 80.51
C GLN A 60 39.91 -5.17 79.06
N ARG A 61 41.23 -5.11 78.85
CA ARG A 61 41.86 -4.89 77.53
C ARG A 61 41.67 -6.05 76.56
N GLU A 62 41.64 -7.30 77.05
CA GLU A 62 41.37 -8.49 76.23
C GLU A 62 39.88 -8.56 75.84
N GLN A 63 38.98 -8.08 76.71
CA GLN A 63 37.54 -7.99 76.43
C GLN A 63 37.22 -6.92 75.38
N GLU A 64 37.88 -5.75 75.46
CA GLU A 64 37.76 -4.68 74.48
C GLU A 64 38.27 -5.12 73.11
N ALA A 65 39.43 -5.78 73.03
CA ALA A 65 39.97 -6.32 71.78
C ALA A 65 39.07 -7.40 71.14
N GLN A 66 38.46 -8.27 71.97
CA GLN A 66 37.49 -9.26 71.49
C GLN A 66 36.21 -8.60 70.97
N ALA A 67 35.71 -7.57 71.66
CA ALA A 67 34.54 -6.82 71.24
C ALA A 67 34.78 -6.05 69.92
N GLU A 68 35.98 -5.49 69.73
CA GLU A 68 36.39 -4.86 68.47
C GLU A 68 36.50 -5.87 67.32
N ALA A 69 37.04 -7.06 67.57
CA ALA A 69 37.11 -8.14 66.59
C ALA A 69 35.70 -8.63 66.17
N ASP A 70 34.79 -8.81 67.14
CA ASP A 70 33.40 -9.22 66.89
C ASP A 70 32.62 -8.14 66.13
N LEU A 71 32.83 -6.86 66.45
CA LEU A 71 32.23 -5.72 65.74
C LEU A 71 32.76 -5.65 64.29
N SER A 72 34.06 -5.82 64.10
CA SER A 72 34.69 -5.87 62.78
C SER A 72 34.13 -7.02 61.93
N ALA A 73 33.96 -8.22 62.51
CA ALA A 73 33.35 -9.36 61.84
C ALA A 73 31.90 -9.08 61.40
N LYS A 74 31.08 -8.48 62.28
CA LYS A 74 29.70 -8.08 61.96
C LYS A 74 29.64 -7.01 60.86
N ILE A 75 30.58 -6.07 60.85
CA ILE A 75 30.67 -5.04 59.78
C ILE A 75 31.03 -5.70 58.44
N GLN A 76 31.98 -6.64 58.43
CA GLN A 76 32.35 -7.37 57.20
C GLN A 76 31.19 -8.21 56.67
N GLU A 77 30.46 -8.90 57.55
CA GLU A 77 29.25 -9.65 57.18
C GLU A 77 28.19 -8.73 56.58
N ARG A 78 27.91 -7.59 57.23
CA ARG A 78 26.94 -6.61 56.72
C ARG A 78 27.38 -6.01 55.38
N LEU A 79 28.66 -5.72 55.21
CA LEU A 79 29.23 -5.25 53.94
C LEU A 79 29.13 -6.31 52.84
N ALA A 80 29.35 -7.59 53.16
CA ALA A 80 29.19 -8.69 52.22
C ALA A 80 27.73 -8.83 51.77
N ILE A 81 26.77 -8.74 52.69
CA ILE A 81 25.33 -8.72 52.38
C ILE A 81 24.98 -7.52 51.50
N MET A 82 25.48 -6.32 51.82
CA MET A 82 25.22 -5.13 51.01
C MET A 82 25.80 -5.26 49.59
N ARG A 83 27.02 -5.80 49.44
CA ARG A 83 27.63 -6.07 48.13
C ARG A 83 26.85 -7.11 47.34
N ALA A 84 26.40 -8.19 47.97
CA ALA A 84 25.56 -9.21 47.33
C ALA A 84 24.22 -8.63 46.86
N ASN A 85 23.57 -7.81 47.69
CA ASN A 85 22.33 -7.12 47.33
C ASN A 85 22.53 -6.12 46.18
N GLN A 86 23.64 -5.39 46.17
CA GLN A 86 23.99 -4.49 45.07
C GLN A 86 24.25 -5.25 43.77
N ALA A 87 25.01 -6.35 43.83
CA ALA A 87 25.25 -7.22 42.67
C ALA A 87 23.94 -7.81 42.12
N ALA A 88 23.04 -8.26 43.00
CA ALA A 88 21.73 -8.76 42.62
C ALA A 88 20.87 -7.67 41.96
N ARG A 89 20.88 -6.44 42.48
CA ARG A 89 20.18 -5.30 41.86
C ARG A 89 20.72 -4.94 40.47
N VAL A 90 22.04 -4.94 40.30
CA VAL A 90 22.67 -4.67 39.00
C VAL A 90 22.35 -5.78 38.00
N ALA A 91 22.41 -7.05 38.41
CA ALA A 91 22.05 -8.17 37.58
C ALA A 91 20.56 -8.14 37.17
N ALA A 92 19.67 -7.80 38.09
CA ALA A 92 18.25 -7.63 37.82
C ALA A 92 17.98 -6.48 36.83
N ALA A 93 18.65 -5.34 36.99
CA ALA A 93 18.54 -4.21 36.06
C ALA A 93 19.07 -4.55 34.66
N ALA A 94 20.20 -5.26 34.57
CA ALA A 94 20.75 -5.73 33.30
C ALA A 94 19.81 -6.72 32.59
N LYS A 95 19.22 -7.66 33.34
CA LYS A 95 18.21 -8.60 32.83
C LYS A 95 16.97 -7.86 32.32
N ALA A 96 16.43 -6.91 33.09
CA ALA A 96 15.28 -6.10 32.68
C ALA A 96 15.55 -5.29 31.39
N LYS A 97 16.76 -4.71 31.27
CA LYS A 97 17.16 -3.99 30.05
C LYS A 97 17.25 -4.92 28.84
N LYS A 98 17.79 -6.13 29.01
CA LYS A 98 17.88 -7.14 27.94
C LYS A 98 16.50 -7.62 27.52
N GLU A 99 15.59 -7.85 28.47
CA GLU A 99 14.21 -8.24 28.19
C GLU A 99 13.42 -7.12 27.49
N ALA A 100 13.61 -5.86 27.89
CA ALA A 100 13.02 -4.72 27.22
C ALA A 100 13.53 -4.57 25.78
N ALA A 101 14.85 -4.70 25.57
CA ALA A 101 15.44 -4.66 24.24
C ALA A 101 14.95 -5.83 23.36
N ALA A 102 14.80 -7.03 23.94
CA ALA A 102 14.25 -8.18 23.24
C ALA A 102 12.78 -7.97 22.84
N LYS A 103 11.96 -7.36 23.71
CA LYS A 103 10.56 -7.02 23.38
C LYS A 103 10.46 -6.02 22.22
N VAL A 104 11.29 -4.98 22.24
CA VAL A 104 11.37 -4.00 21.13
C VAL A 104 11.82 -4.66 19.83
N ALA A 105 12.80 -5.56 19.89
CA ALA A 105 13.28 -6.30 18.72
C ALA A 105 12.20 -7.25 18.15
N VAL A 106 11.45 -7.94 19.01
CA VAL A 106 10.33 -8.82 18.61
C VAL A 106 9.19 -8.02 17.98
N GLU A 107 8.90 -6.83 18.49
CA GLU A 107 7.87 -5.95 17.94
C GLU A 107 8.28 -5.34 16.59
N ALA A 108 9.55 -4.94 16.44
CA ALA A 108 10.11 -4.48 15.17
C ALA A 108 10.20 -5.59 14.09
N ALA A 109 10.30 -6.86 14.50
CA ALA A 109 10.37 -8.01 13.61
C ALA A 109 9.01 -8.51 13.10
N LYS A 110 7.88 -8.00 13.63
CA LYS A 110 6.56 -8.30 13.05
C LYS A 110 6.49 -7.69 11.64
N PRO A 111 6.03 -8.44 10.62
CA PRO A 111 5.81 -7.86 9.30
C PRO A 111 4.80 -6.72 9.42
N LYS A 112 5.24 -5.50 9.12
CA LYS A 112 4.34 -4.35 9.02
C LYS A 112 3.39 -4.63 7.86
N VAL A 113 2.12 -4.87 8.17
CA VAL A 113 1.07 -5.01 7.16
C VAL A 113 0.70 -3.59 6.71
N TYR A 114 1.07 -3.25 5.48
CA TYR A 114 0.70 -1.98 4.87
C TYR A 114 -0.62 -2.14 4.11
N SER A 115 -1.46 -1.11 4.15
CA SER A 115 -2.71 -1.09 3.40
C SER A 115 -2.43 -0.85 1.93
N ASN A 116 -3.24 -1.45 1.05
CA ASN A 116 -3.29 -1.11 -0.39
C ASN A 116 -4.54 -0.30 -0.75
N VAL A 117 -5.30 0.15 0.26
CA VAL A 117 -6.51 0.94 0.07
C VAL A 117 -6.14 2.42 0.01
N TRP A 118 -6.50 3.07 -1.08
CA TRP A 118 -6.38 4.51 -1.29
C TRP A 118 -7.67 5.08 -1.88
N SER A 119 -7.87 6.39 -1.75
CA SER A 119 -8.99 7.14 -2.31
C SER A 119 -8.51 8.50 -2.83
N TYR A 120 -9.44 9.31 -3.34
CA TYR A 120 -9.17 10.71 -3.69
C TYR A 120 -9.46 11.69 -2.54
N GLU A 121 -9.97 11.22 -1.39
CA GLU A 121 -10.45 12.05 -0.29
C GLU A 121 -10.22 11.43 1.10
N GLY A 122 -10.15 12.26 2.13
CA GLY A 122 -10.00 11.83 3.52
C GLY A 122 -8.61 11.26 3.84
N GLU A 123 -8.53 10.39 4.85
CA GLU A 123 -7.27 9.87 5.39
C GLU A 123 -6.47 9.04 4.37
N SER A 124 -7.15 8.42 3.41
CA SER A 124 -6.51 7.65 2.33
C SER A 124 -6.36 8.43 1.01
N GLY A 125 -6.52 9.76 1.07
CA GLY A 125 -6.43 10.68 -0.06
C GLY A 125 -5.00 11.00 -0.55
N PRO A 126 -4.86 11.76 -1.65
CA PRO A 126 -3.59 12.00 -2.34
C PRO A 126 -2.45 12.56 -1.47
N ALA A 127 -2.76 13.40 -0.49
CA ALA A 127 -1.78 13.96 0.43
C ALA A 127 -1.09 12.90 1.31
N ASN A 128 -1.75 11.75 1.52
CA ASN A 128 -1.30 10.72 2.44
C ASN A 128 -0.82 9.44 1.74
N TRP A 129 -0.96 9.32 0.41
CA TRP A 129 -0.63 8.07 -0.31
C TRP A 129 0.77 7.53 0.03
N ALA A 130 1.79 8.40 0.08
CA ALA A 130 3.15 7.98 0.41
C ALA A 130 3.32 7.38 1.82
N SER A 131 2.42 7.72 2.75
CA SER A 131 2.43 7.22 4.13
C SER A 131 1.64 5.92 4.31
N ILE A 132 0.76 5.57 3.36
CA ILE A 132 -0.08 4.36 3.45
C ILE A 132 0.72 3.09 3.19
N ASN A 133 1.60 3.13 2.18
CA ASN A 133 2.42 2.01 1.77
C ASN A 133 3.82 2.52 1.35
N PRO A 134 4.92 1.96 1.91
CA PRO A 134 6.28 2.32 1.50
C PRO A 134 6.56 2.17 0.01
N ALA A 135 5.88 1.23 -0.67
CA ALA A 135 5.97 1.08 -2.12
C ALA A 135 5.46 2.31 -2.89
N TRP A 136 4.71 3.19 -2.23
CA TRP A 136 4.14 4.42 -2.79
C TRP A 136 4.93 5.67 -2.39
N ALA A 137 6.15 5.51 -1.86
CA ALA A 137 7.00 6.64 -1.44
C ALA A 137 7.18 7.70 -2.54
N LYS A 138 7.16 7.30 -3.82
CA LYS A 138 7.22 8.21 -4.97
C LYS A 138 6.05 9.17 -5.05
N CYS A 139 4.88 8.84 -4.50
CA CYS A 139 3.74 9.75 -4.44
C CYS A 139 4.02 11.02 -3.63
N GLY A 140 4.97 10.99 -2.69
CA GLY A 140 5.34 12.14 -1.84
C GLY A 140 6.76 12.66 -2.07
N ALA A 141 7.71 11.78 -2.43
CA ALA A 141 9.12 12.13 -2.63
C ALA A 141 9.55 12.22 -4.11
N GLY A 142 8.63 11.99 -5.05
CA GLY A 142 8.92 12.10 -6.48
C GLY A 142 9.08 13.56 -6.92
N ASN A 143 10.03 13.82 -7.83
CA ASN A 143 10.32 15.15 -8.36
C ASN A 143 9.77 15.36 -9.78
N ARG A 144 9.29 14.30 -10.43
CA ARG A 144 8.70 14.30 -11.77
C ARG A 144 7.29 13.71 -11.74
N GLN A 145 6.50 14.13 -10.76
CA GLN A 145 5.14 13.65 -10.56
C GLN A 145 4.15 14.31 -11.54
N SER A 146 3.08 13.59 -11.85
CA SER A 146 1.92 14.05 -12.63
C SER A 146 0.65 13.98 -11.77
N PRO A 147 -0.40 14.78 -12.08
CA PRO A 147 -0.49 15.73 -13.19
C PRO A 147 0.28 17.04 -12.91
N ILE A 148 0.37 17.92 -13.90
CA ILE A 148 0.94 19.27 -13.75
C ILE A 148 0.02 20.34 -14.32
N ASP A 149 0.24 21.58 -13.90
CA ASP A 149 -0.21 22.74 -14.64
C ASP A 149 0.83 23.08 -15.72
N ILE A 150 0.44 22.91 -16.98
CA ILE A 150 1.28 23.14 -18.14
C ILE A 150 1.32 24.64 -18.41
N ARG A 151 2.49 25.23 -18.21
CA ARG A 151 2.78 26.64 -18.43
C ARG A 151 4.03 26.78 -19.28
N ASP A 152 4.06 27.81 -20.12
CA ASP A 152 5.25 28.24 -20.87
C ASP A 152 5.92 27.10 -21.68
N GLY A 153 5.11 26.35 -22.43
CA GLY A 153 5.60 25.30 -23.32
C GLY A 153 6.63 25.84 -24.31
N MET A 154 7.78 25.17 -24.40
CA MET A 154 8.79 25.53 -25.40
C MET A 154 8.33 25.05 -26.76
N LYS A 155 7.88 26.00 -27.58
CA LYS A 155 7.51 25.74 -28.96
C LYS A 155 8.72 25.25 -29.74
N VAL A 156 8.61 24.04 -30.25
CA VAL A 156 9.63 23.40 -31.07
C VAL A 156 8.94 22.65 -32.19
N GLU A 157 9.67 22.39 -33.27
CA GLU A 157 9.22 21.49 -34.31
C GLU A 157 9.25 20.06 -33.77
N LEU A 158 8.11 19.64 -33.21
CA LEU A 158 7.89 18.26 -32.79
C LEU A 158 7.44 17.44 -34.00
N GLU A 159 7.86 16.18 -34.00
CA GLU A 159 7.33 15.20 -34.92
C GLU A 159 5.82 14.99 -34.70
N GLN A 160 5.13 14.70 -35.79
CA GLN A 160 3.74 14.30 -35.73
C GLN A 160 3.62 12.91 -35.11
N ILE A 161 2.68 12.76 -34.20
CA ILE A 161 2.36 11.46 -33.62
C ILE A 161 1.54 10.66 -34.63
N GLY A 162 2.01 9.46 -34.97
CA GLY A 162 1.25 8.51 -35.78
C GLY A 162 0.27 7.75 -34.91
N PHE A 163 -1.01 7.77 -35.28
CA PHE A 163 -2.06 6.99 -34.63
C PHE A 163 -2.53 5.90 -35.59
N ASP A 164 -2.17 4.65 -35.30
CA ASP A 164 -2.69 3.47 -35.99
C ASP A 164 -3.72 2.81 -35.07
N TYR A 165 -4.87 3.48 -34.94
CA TYR A 165 -6.00 2.97 -34.17
C TYR A 165 -7.09 2.48 -35.11
N HIS A 166 -7.76 1.42 -34.69
CA HIS A 166 -8.83 0.78 -35.42
C HIS A 166 -9.96 0.36 -34.47
N PRO A 167 -11.18 0.15 -34.99
CA PRO A 167 -12.25 -0.45 -34.21
C PRO A 167 -11.80 -1.78 -33.57
N SER A 168 -11.99 -1.89 -32.26
CA SER A 168 -11.55 -3.03 -31.46
C SER A 168 -12.62 -3.50 -30.49
N SER A 169 -12.48 -4.76 -30.05
CA SER A 169 -13.19 -5.23 -28.86
C SER A 169 -12.72 -4.45 -27.63
N PHE A 170 -13.58 -4.39 -26.61
CA PHE A 170 -13.26 -3.71 -25.36
C PHE A 170 -14.00 -4.37 -24.21
N ASN A 171 -13.52 -4.11 -22.99
CA ASN A 171 -14.26 -4.39 -21.78
C ASN A 171 -14.32 -3.14 -20.90
N VAL A 172 -15.37 -3.03 -20.09
CA VAL A 172 -15.62 -1.88 -19.23
C VAL A 172 -15.73 -2.37 -17.80
N THR A 173 -14.97 -1.74 -16.91
CA THR A 173 -14.96 -2.03 -15.48
C THR A 173 -15.07 -0.72 -14.72
N ASP A 174 -16.06 -0.60 -13.82
CA ASP A 174 -15.98 0.40 -12.75
C ASP A 174 -15.09 -0.18 -11.65
N ASN A 175 -13.83 0.24 -11.58
CA ASN A 175 -12.86 -0.34 -10.64
C ASN A 175 -12.86 0.33 -9.25
N GLY A 176 -13.91 1.10 -8.92
CA GLY A 176 -14.00 1.82 -7.66
C GLY A 176 -13.14 3.09 -7.56
N LYS A 177 -12.36 3.41 -8.60
CA LYS A 177 -11.54 4.65 -8.71
C LYS A 177 -11.86 5.44 -9.98
N THR A 178 -12.25 4.76 -11.03
CA THR A 178 -12.62 5.30 -12.33
C THR A 178 -13.47 4.26 -13.07
N VAL A 179 -14.10 4.69 -14.16
CA VAL A 179 -14.43 3.75 -15.24
C VAL A 179 -13.16 3.50 -16.06
N GLN A 180 -12.79 2.24 -16.21
CA GLN A 180 -11.64 1.78 -16.96
C GLN A 180 -12.13 0.95 -18.16
N VAL A 181 -11.51 1.17 -19.31
CA VAL A 181 -11.82 0.46 -20.55
C VAL A 181 -10.55 -0.20 -21.05
N MET A 182 -10.48 -1.54 -21.03
CA MET A 182 -9.39 -2.24 -21.71
C MET A 182 -9.73 -2.36 -23.19
N VAL A 183 -8.75 -2.12 -24.06
CA VAL A 183 -8.91 -2.14 -25.51
C VAL A 183 -8.24 -3.40 -26.07
N GLY A 184 -8.89 -4.04 -27.04
CA GLY A 184 -8.28 -5.14 -27.80
C GLY A 184 -7.01 -4.67 -28.52
N GLY A 185 -5.99 -5.54 -28.52
CA GLY A 185 -4.67 -5.22 -29.07
C GLY A 185 -4.67 -4.84 -30.56
N GLY A 186 -3.53 -4.34 -31.03
CA GLY A 186 -3.34 -3.88 -32.41
C GLY A 186 -3.47 -2.36 -32.62
N ASN A 187 -3.74 -1.59 -31.56
CA ASN A 187 -3.87 -0.14 -31.62
C ASN A 187 -2.57 0.53 -31.17
N PHE A 188 -1.93 1.33 -32.00
CA PHE A 188 -0.59 1.88 -31.72
C PHE A 188 -0.49 3.39 -31.81
N LEU A 189 0.28 3.95 -30.87
CA LEU A 189 0.80 5.32 -30.90
C LEU A 189 2.28 5.27 -31.28
N ASN A 190 2.64 5.93 -32.38
CA ASN A 190 3.99 6.02 -32.91
C ASN A 190 4.56 7.42 -32.68
N ILE A 191 5.67 7.51 -31.96
CA ILE A 191 6.39 8.77 -31.73
C ILE A 191 7.89 8.48 -31.72
N GLY A 192 8.64 9.16 -32.58
CA GLY A 192 10.04 8.87 -32.82
C GLY A 192 10.22 7.48 -33.40
N ASN A 193 11.18 6.76 -32.85
CA ASN A 193 11.45 5.38 -33.22
C ASN A 193 10.75 4.39 -32.27
N ARG A 194 9.68 4.81 -31.59
CA ARG A 194 8.98 3.99 -30.61
C ARG A 194 7.51 3.84 -30.96
N MET A 195 7.04 2.62 -30.76
CA MET A 195 5.66 2.20 -30.96
C MET A 195 5.12 1.75 -29.60
N TYR A 196 4.04 2.38 -29.17
CA TYR A 196 3.37 2.08 -27.91
C TYR A 196 1.97 1.53 -28.19
N GLU A 197 1.68 0.32 -27.75
CA GLU A 197 0.35 -0.28 -27.89
C GLU A 197 -0.61 0.31 -26.85
N LEU A 198 -1.81 0.70 -27.27
CA LEU A 198 -2.89 1.14 -26.40
C LEU A 198 -3.42 -0.06 -25.60
N ILE A 199 -3.28 0.01 -24.27
CA ILE A 199 -3.71 -1.05 -23.36
C ILE A 199 -5.10 -0.77 -22.82
N GLN A 200 -5.32 0.48 -22.40
CA GLN A 200 -6.57 0.91 -21.78
C GLN A 200 -6.74 2.41 -21.86
N PHE A 201 -7.96 2.88 -21.65
CA PHE A 201 -8.19 4.26 -21.26
C PHE A 201 -9.15 4.37 -20.07
N HIS A 202 -9.11 5.50 -19.38
CA HIS A 202 -9.94 5.78 -18.22
C HIS A 202 -10.21 7.28 -18.08
N PHE A 203 -11.06 7.65 -17.12
CA PHE A 203 -11.65 8.98 -17.03
C PHE A 203 -11.38 9.64 -15.68
N HIS A 204 -11.07 10.92 -15.69
CA HIS A 204 -10.99 11.74 -14.49
C HIS A 204 -11.92 12.96 -14.57
N ARG A 205 -12.46 13.34 -13.41
CA ARG A 205 -13.28 14.52 -13.18
C ARG A 205 -12.89 15.20 -11.85
N PRO A 206 -12.56 16.51 -11.85
CA PRO A 206 -12.27 17.35 -13.03
C PRO A 206 -11.06 16.84 -13.82
N SER A 207 -10.62 17.53 -14.88
CA SER A 207 -9.34 17.17 -15.51
C SER A 207 -8.20 17.23 -14.51
N GLU A 208 -7.29 16.25 -14.59
CA GLU A 208 -6.09 16.20 -13.76
C GLU A 208 -5.09 17.29 -14.19
N GLU A 209 -4.85 17.40 -15.50
CA GLU A 209 -4.00 18.43 -16.08
C GLU A 209 -4.68 19.80 -16.08
N ARG A 210 -3.85 20.84 -16.04
CA ARG A 210 -4.26 22.21 -16.31
C ARG A 210 -3.40 22.81 -17.41
N ILE A 211 -3.95 23.77 -18.14
CA ILE A 211 -3.21 24.56 -19.14
C ILE A 211 -3.31 26.03 -18.71
N ASN A 212 -2.18 26.66 -18.41
CA ASN A 212 -2.11 28.05 -17.93
C ASN A 212 -3.07 28.32 -16.75
N GLY A 213 -3.14 27.38 -15.81
CA GLY A 213 -4.02 27.45 -14.63
C GLY A 213 -5.47 27.05 -14.89
N LYS A 214 -5.90 26.93 -16.16
CA LYS A 214 -7.25 26.52 -16.55
C LYS A 214 -7.41 25.01 -16.45
N GLY A 215 -8.38 24.56 -15.66
CA GLY A 215 -8.86 23.18 -15.67
C GLY A 215 -9.95 22.95 -16.72
N TYR A 216 -10.17 21.69 -17.07
CA TYR A 216 -11.23 21.22 -17.96
C TYR A 216 -12.24 20.38 -17.18
N GLU A 217 -13.41 20.13 -17.77
CA GLU A 217 -14.50 19.46 -17.06
C GLU A 217 -14.14 18.01 -16.76
N MET A 218 -13.51 17.31 -17.70
CA MET A 218 -13.01 15.94 -17.53
C MET A 218 -11.75 15.74 -18.37
N VAL A 219 -11.08 14.60 -18.21
CA VAL A 219 -10.01 14.14 -19.10
C VAL A 219 -10.12 12.63 -19.33
N VAL A 220 -9.77 12.19 -20.54
CA VAL A 220 -9.53 10.78 -20.86
C VAL A 220 -8.03 10.54 -20.85
N HIS A 221 -7.57 9.58 -20.05
CA HIS A 221 -6.19 9.14 -20.04
C HIS A 221 -6.09 7.81 -20.77
N MET A 222 -5.39 7.80 -21.90
CA MET A 222 -5.13 6.62 -22.73
C MET A 222 -3.71 6.12 -22.45
N VAL A 223 -3.61 4.92 -21.88
CA VAL A 223 -2.35 4.32 -21.42
C VAL A 223 -1.81 3.39 -22.48
N HIS A 224 -0.59 3.67 -22.91
CA HIS A 224 0.13 2.88 -23.89
C HIS A 224 1.40 2.29 -23.30
N LYS A 225 1.86 1.19 -23.89
CA LYS A 225 3.08 0.50 -23.46
C LYS A 225 3.88 0.00 -24.67
N ASP A 226 5.19 0.22 -24.66
CA ASP A 226 6.09 -0.37 -25.68
C ASP A 226 6.59 -1.77 -25.30
N ALA A 227 7.31 -2.42 -26.22
CA ALA A 227 7.82 -3.78 -26.03
C ALA A 227 8.77 -3.91 -24.82
N GLU A 228 9.49 -2.85 -24.48
CA GLU A 228 10.39 -2.80 -23.32
C GLU A 228 9.67 -2.39 -22.02
N GLY A 229 8.38 -2.06 -22.09
CA GLY A 229 7.54 -1.74 -20.95
C GLY A 229 7.54 -0.27 -20.53
N HIS A 230 8.08 0.64 -21.33
CA HIS A 230 7.92 2.06 -21.11
C HIS A 230 6.48 2.48 -21.39
N ILE A 231 5.99 3.45 -20.63
CA ILE A 231 4.60 3.91 -20.70
C ILE A 231 4.53 5.27 -21.38
N ALA A 232 3.57 5.42 -22.30
CA ALA A 232 3.14 6.70 -22.82
C ALA A 232 1.68 6.97 -22.40
N MET A 233 1.45 8.10 -21.74
CA MET A 233 0.14 8.57 -21.32
C MET A 233 -0.33 9.66 -22.27
N LEU A 234 -1.37 9.38 -23.03
CA LEU A 234 -2.06 10.36 -23.86
C LEU A 234 -3.27 10.90 -23.11
N ALA A 235 -3.26 12.19 -22.82
CA ALA A 235 -4.37 12.89 -22.17
C ALA A 235 -5.18 13.68 -23.20
N VAL A 236 -6.48 13.38 -23.27
CA VAL A 236 -7.46 14.09 -24.09
C VAL A 236 -8.40 14.85 -23.17
N LEU A 237 -8.30 16.17 -23.18
CA LEU A 237 -9.11 17.05 -22.35
C LEU A 237 -10.55 17.10 -22.86
N LEU A 238 -11.53 17.12 -21.96
CA LEU A 238 -12.95 17.15 -22.28
C LEU A 238 -13.60 18.47 -21.86
N GLU A 239 -14.35 19.06 -22.77
CA GLU A 239 -15.19 20.23 -22.50
C GLU A 239 -16.66 19.98 -22.87
N ARG A 240 -17.55 20.78 -22.28
CA ARG A 240 -18.99 20.66 -22.52
C ARG A 240 -19.29 21.00 -23.97
N GLY A 241 -20.01 20.13 -24.66
CA GLY A 241 -20.42 20.36 -26.04
C GLY A 241 -21.33 19.27 -26.57
N ARG A 242 -21.08 18.82 -27.80
CA ARG A 242 -21.85 17.73 -28.43
C ARG A 242 -21.56 16.38 -27.77
N PRO A 243 -22.50 15.43 -27.80
CA PRO A 243 -22.27 14.08 -27.31
C PRO A 243 -21.06 13.43 -28.00
N GLN A 244 -20.21 12.78 -27.21
CA GLN A 244 -19.09 11.99 -27.73
C GLN A 244 -19.55 10.53 -27.92
N PRO A 245 -19.49 9.94 -29.14
CA PRO A 245 -20.01 8.60 -29.42
C PRO A 245 -19.35 7.45 -28.64
N VAL A 246 -18.02 7.44 -28.56
CA VAL A 246 -17.23 6.48 -27.79
C VAL A 246 -17.59 6.51 -26.30
N ILE A 247 -17.68 7.70 -25.70
CA ILE A 247 -18.10 7.85 -24.29
C ILE A 247 -19.53 7.31 -24.11
N GLN A 248 -20.43 7.56 -25.06
CA GLN A 248 -21.78 6.99 -25.01
C GLN A 248 -21.76 5.45 -25.07
N ASN A 249 -20.93 4.88 -25.94
CA ASN A 249 -20.78 3.44 -26.06
C ASN A 249 -20.27 2.82 -24.75
N VAL A 250 -19.30 3.46 -24.10
CA VAL A 250 -18.81 3.03 -22.77
C VAL A 250 -19.93 3.12 -21.73
N TRP A 251 -20.67 4.22 -21.65
CA TRP A 251 -21.77 4.40 -20.70
C TRP A 251 -22.92 3.41 -20.89
N ASN A 252 -23.23 3.06 -22.14
CA ASN A 252 -24.25 2.06 -22.45
C ASN A 252 -23.87 0.66 -21.96
N ASN A 253 -22.57 0.42 -21.74
CA ASN A 253 -22.01 -0.87 -21.35
C ASN A 253 -21.37 -0.84 -19.97
N LEU A 254 -21.72 0.14 -19.12
CA LEU A 254 -21.30 0.13 -17.73
C LEU A 254 -21.90 -1.07 -16.99
N PRO A 255 -21.10 -1.81 -16.19
CA PRO A 255 -21.64 -2.84 -15.32
C PRO A 255 -22.54 -2.22 -14.24
N LEU A 256 -23.48 -3.02 -13.74
CA LEU A 256 -24.41 -2.58 -12.68
C LEU A 256 -23.73 -2.51 -11.30
N GLU A 257 -22.70 -3.33 -11.08
CA GLU A 257 -21.92 -3.36 -9.85
C GLU A 257 -20.47 -2.92 -10.09
N LYS A 258 -19.85 -2.36 -9.05
CA LYS A 258 -18.42 -2.05 -9.08
C LYS A 258 -17.62 -3.35 -9.08
N PHE A 259 -16.46 -3.31 -9.71
CA PHE A 259 -15.51 -4.42 -9.87
C PHE A 259 -15.99 -5.54 -10.80
N ASP A 260 -17.24 -5.50 -11.26
CA ASP A 260 -17.70 -6.30 -12.39
C ASP A 260 -17.14 -5.77 -13.71
N THR A 261 -17.03 -6.66 -14.68
CA THR A 261 -16.53 -6.35 -16.01
C THR A 261 -17.56 -6.72 -17.07
N ALA A 262 -17.96 -5.73 -17.87
CA ALA A 262 -18.80 -5.94 -19.04
C ALA A 262 -17.92 -6.11 -20.29
N ALA A 263 -18.22 -7.10 -21.13
CA ALA A 263 -17.53 -7.36 -22.40
C ALA A 263 -18.55 -7.35 -23.55
N PRO A 264 -18.84 -6.18 -24.15
CA PRO A 264 -19.85 -6.04 -25.20
C PRO A 264 -19.44 -6.75 -26.50
N SER A 265 -20.43 -7.17 -27.30
CA SER A 265 -20.19 -7.72 -28.65
C SER A 265 -19.98 -6.64 -29.71
N THR A 266 -20.27 -5.37 -29.40
CA THR A 266 -19.97 -4.23 -30.27
C THR A 266 -18.49 -3.86 -30.18
N VAL A 267 -18.01 -3.15 -31.20
CA VAL A 267 -16.66 -2.56 -31.21
C VAL A 267 -16.69 -1.11 -30.74
N LEU A 268 -15.51 -0.60 -30.43
CA LEU A 268 -15.23 0.80 -30.11
C LEU A 268 -14.02 1.24 -30.92
N ASP A 269 -14.08 2.42 -31.53
CA ASP A 269 -12.96 3.01 -32.26
C ASP A 269 -12.24 4.05 -31.37
N PRO A 270 -11.01 3.76 -30.87
CA PRO A 270 -10.27 4.72 -30.06
C PRO A 270 -9.86 5.99 -30.81
N LEU A 271 -9.81 5.95 -32.15
CA LEU A 271 -9.46 7.11 -32.97
C LEU A 271 -10.47 8.24 -32.82
N GLU A 272 -11.75 7.90 -32.62
CA GLU A 272 -12.84 8.86 -32.43
C GLU A 272 -12.75 9.65 -31.11
N LEU A 273 -11.93 9.19 -30.15
CA LEU A 273 -11.67 9.96 -28.92
C LEU A 273 -10.71 11.11 -29.14
N LEU A 274 -9.95 11.10 -30.23
CA LEU A 274 -8.91 12.10 -30.46
C LEU A 274 -9.52 13.36 -31.13
N PRO A 275 -8.99 14.58 -30.87
CA PRO A 275 -9.45 15.84 -31.49
C PRO A 275 -9.34 15.90 -33.03
N ALA A 276 -9.64 17.01 -33.70
CA ALA A 276 -9.32 17.09 -35.14
C ALA A 276 -7.84 17.44 -35.35
N ARG A 277 -7.36 18.44 -34.62
CA ARG A 277 -5.95 18.82 -34.60
C ARG A 277 -5.17 17.98 -33.61
N ARG A 278 -3.93 17.65 -33.97
CA ARG A 278 -3.06 16.71 -33.24
C ARG A 278 -1.95 17.42 -32.48
N ASP A 279 -2.07 18.73 -32.29
CA ASP A 279 -1.06 19.53 -31.58
C ASP A 279 -1.06 19.14 -30.09
N TYR A 280 0.12 19.06 -29.50
CA TYR A 280 0.29 18.50 -28.15
C TYR A 280 1.41 19.17 -27.36
N PHE A 281 1.30 19.05 -26.04
CA PHE A 281 2.41 19.23 -25.11
C PHE A 281 3.02 17.88 -24.78
N THR A 282 4.34 17.83 -24.56
CA THR A 282 4.99 16.61 -24.07
C THR A 282 6.06 16.88 -23.02
N PHE A 283 6.13 15.98 -22.03
CA PHE A 283 7.07 16.01 -20.92
C PHE A 283 7.21 14.62 -20.28
N MET A 284 8.25 14.43 -19.46
CA MET A 284 8.38 13.23 -18.62
C MET A 284 7.72 13.44 -17.26
N GLY A 285 6.86 12.50 -16.87
CA GLY A 285 6.07 12.55 -15.64
C GLY A 285 5.97 11.19 -14.94
N SER A 286 4.85 11.00 -14.24
CA SER A 286 4.53 9.77 -13.51
C SER A 286 3.13 9.26 -13.82
N MET A 287 2.77 8.10 -13.27
CA MET A 287 1.38 7.73 -13.05
C MET A 287 0.73 8.72 -12.06
N THR A 288 -0.56 9.00 -12.21
CA THR A 288 -1.32 9.92 -11.32
C THR A 288 -1.99 9.21 -10.15
N THR A 289 -1.83 7.89 -10.05
CA THR A 289 -2.34 7.05 -8.96
C THR A 289 -1.19 6.23 -8.36
N PRO A 290 -1.32 5.74 -7.10
CA PRO A 290 -0.31 4.89 -6.48
C PRO A 290 0.04 3.67 -7.36
N PRO A 291 1.34 3.32 -7.52
CA PRO A 291 2.50 3.78 -6.75
C PRO A 291 3.16 5.09 -7.23
N CYS A 292 2.49 5.85 -8.12
CA CYS A 292 2.96 7.12 -8.67
C CYS A 292 4.34 7.02 -9.35
N GLN A 293 4.57 5.91 -10.03
CA GLN A 293 5.84 5.60 -10.69
C GLN A 293 6.18 6.65 -11.76
N GLU A 294 7.38 7.21 -11.68
CA GLU A 294 7.94 8.15 -12.66
C GLU A 294 8.46 7.43 -13.92
N GLY A 295 8.80 8.19 -14.96
CA GLY A 295 9.30 7.65 -16.22
C GLY A 295 8.21 7.42 -17.27
N VAL A 296 7.06 8.07 -17.09
CA VAL A 296 5.94 8.05 -18.05
C VAL A 296 6.12 9.19 -19.04
N LEU A 297 6.08 8.90 -20.33
CA LEU A 297 6.01 9.94 -21.38
C LEU A 297 4.59 10.50 -21.41
N TRP A 298 4.42 11.78 -21.10
CA TRP A 298 3.13 12.46 -21.18
C TRP A 298 2.99 13.16 -22.53
N ILE A 299 1.80 13.01 -23.10
CA ILE A 299 1.35 13.68 -24.32
C ILE A 299 -0.02 14.25 -23.99
N VAL A 300 -0.16 15.57 -23.98
CA VAL A 300 -1.42 16.25 -23.65
C VAL A 300 -1.91 16.98 -24.88
N MET A 301 -3.05 16.55 -25.44
CA MET A 301 -3.63 17.18 -26.62
C MET A 301 -4.05 18.61 -26.30
N LYS A 302 -3.65 19.56 -27.15
CA LYS A 302 -3.95 20.99 -26.99
C LYS A 302 -5.44 21.29 -27.24
N GLU A 303 -6.02 20.60 -28.21
CA GLU A 303 -7.44 20.73 -28.55
C GLU A 303 -8.28 19.80 -27.67
N PRO A 304 -9.22 20.33 -26.87
CA PRO A 304 -10.15 19.49 -26.13
C PRO A 304 -11.18 18.85 -27.08
N VAL A 305 -11.71 17.69 -26.70
CA VAL A 305 -12.87 17.11 -27.37
C VAL A 305 -14.14 17.38 -26.57
N GLN A 306 -15.27 17.40 -27.28
CA GLN A 306 -16.56 17.70 -26.68
C GLN A 306 -17.21 16.44 -26.13
N ALA A 307 -17.83 16.55 -24.95
CA ALA A 307 -18.80 15.58 -24.45
C ALA A 307 -20.05 16.31 -23.94
N SER A 308 -21.21 15.65 -23.98
CA SER A 308 -22.45 16.32 -23.61
C SER A 308 -22.52 16.57 -22.09
N PRO A 309 -23.23 17.61 -21.64
CA PRO A 309 -23.47 17.83 -20.22
C PRO A 309 -24.09 16.61 -19.52
N GLN A 310 -24.92 15.83 -20.23
CA GLN A 310 -25.54 14.61 -19.71
C GLN A 310 -24.53 13.48 -19.50
N GLN A 311 -23.61 13.28 -20.46
CA GLN A 311 -22.52 12.29 -20.32
C GLN A 311 -21.61 12.63 -19.14
N MET A 312 -21.28 13.91 -18.97
CA MET A 312 -20.46 14.40 -17.86
C MET A 312 -21.19 14.29 -16.51
N ALA A 313 -22.49 14.58 -16.49
CA ALA A 313 -23.31 14.44 -15.29
C ALA A 313 -23.45 12.98 -14.83
N LEU A 314 -23.52 12.03 -15.76
CA LEU A 314 -23.52 10.59 -15.43
C LEU A 314 -22.22 10.23 -14.70
N PHE A 315 -21.07 10.59 -15.26
CA PHE A 315 -19.78 10.31 -14.62
C PHE A 315 -19.65 11.00 -13.26
N SER A 316 -20.08 12.26 -13.15
CA SER A 316 -20.06 13.01 -11.88
C SER A 316 -20.88 12.36 -10.76
N ARG A 317 -21.89 11.55 -11.07
CA ARG A 317 -22.67 10.80 -10.06
C ARG A 317 -21.91 9.58 -9.56
N LEU A 318 -21.11 8.94 -10.42
CA LEU A 318 -20.24 7.83 -10.06
C LEU A 318 -19.02 8.32 -9.27
N TYR A 319 -18.41 9.41 -9.77
CA TYR A 319 -17.16 9.99 -9.30
C TYR A 319 -17.26 11.52 -9.27
N PRO A 320 -17.68 12.12 -8.13
CA PRO A 320 -17.71 13.57 -7.98
C PRO A 320 -16.32 14.20 -8.10
N LEU A 321 -15.33 13.55 -7.49
CA LEU A 321 -13.91 13.90 -7.52
C LEU A 321 -13.08 12.62 -7.61
N ASN A 322 -12.37 12.46 -8.71
CA ASN A 322 -11.37 11.39 -8.86
C ASN A 322 -10.07 11.91 -9.49
N ALA A 323 -9.71 13.16 -9.23
CA ALA A 323 -8.51 13.79 -9.77
C ALA A 323 -7.47 14.05 -8.68
N ARG A 324 -6.22 13.65 -8.91
CA ARG A 324 -5.07 14.03 -8.10
C ARG A 324 -4.80 15.53 -8.27
N PRO A 325 -4.45 16.26 -7.20
CA PRO A 325 -4.00 17.64 -7.33
C PRO A 325 -2.77 17.79 -8.24
N VAL A 326 -2.65 18.94 -8.93
CA VAL A 326 -1.46 19.28 -9.72
C VAL A 326 -0.20 19.24 -8.86
N GLN A 327 0.87 18.70 -9.43
CA GLN A 327 2.16 18.53 -8.81
C GLN A 327 3.12 19.63 -9.30
N PRO A 328 4.17 19.97 -8.54
CA PRO A 328 5.18 20.94 -8.98
C PRO A 328 5.82 20.54 -10.31
N SER A 329 6.02 21.51 -11.21
CA SER A 329 6.71 21.27 -12.47
C SER A 329 8.20 20.95 -12.27
N SER A 330 8.80 21.42 -11.17
CA SER A 330 10.18 21.12 -10.76
C SER A 330 11.22 21.40 -11.85
N GLY A 331 11.02 22.48 -12.62
CA GLY A 331 11.93 22.89 -13.70
C GLY A 331 11.99 21.93 -14.89
N ARG A 332 11.03 21.00 -15.02
CA ARG A 332 10.96 20.10 -16.17
C ARG A 332 10.77 20.86 -17.47
N ILE A 333 11.47 20.40 -18.50
CA ILE A 333 11.25 20.83 -19.87
C ILE A 333 9.88 20.31 -20.34
N ILE A 334 9.04 21.23 -20.78
CA ILE A 334 7.78 20.95 -21.48
C ILE A 334 7.97 21.43 -22.92
N LYS A 335 7.82 20.52 -23.87
CA LYS A 335 7.83 20.86 -25.29
C LYS A 335 6.40 21.04 -25.78
N GLU A 336 6.21 21.98 -26.69
CA GLU A 336 4.92 22.28 -27.32
C GLU A 336 5.08 22.14 -28.83
N SER A 337 4.17 21.42 -29.49
CA SER A 337 4.11 21.39 -30.95
C SER A 337 3.54 22.70 -31.50
N ASN A 338 4.04 23.12 -32.66
CA ASN A 338 3.55 24.28 -33.40
C ASN A 338 2.08 24.13 -33.78
#